data_AF-A0A7Z9XKF9-F1
#
_entry.id   AF-A0A7Z9XKF9-F1
#
_cell.length_a   1.000
_cell.length_b   1.000
_cell.length_c   1.000
_cell.angle_alpha   90.00
_cell.angle_beta   90.00
_cell.angle_gamma   90.00
#
_symmetry.space_group_name_H-M   'P 1'
#
loop_
_entity.id
_entity.type
_entity.pdbx_description
1 polymer ?
#
loop_
_entity_poly.entity_id
_entity_poly.type
_entity_poly.pdbx_seq_one_letter_code
_entity_poly.pdbx_strand_id
1 'polypeptide(L)'
;MDDSLFWRVHVSPDALARSPGHVGARFATGMAAMRATQAYLRPLPDALVRLWLARDRGHIVIDAVRQGFRPGMSAFRGRRLEDVAWVRLTLLAEDPIAYLTPVGALIAHLIGWGESPEEKGQPWRDFARGVRSSFEAGYGRSDAARADVDAYLAEGIAWYLADRRGLNVENPRLEKLLRATLFNEAWSQNEICWFD
;
A
#
# COMPACT_ATOMS: atom_id res chain seq x y z
N MET A 1 -8.12 16.20 -5.76
CA MET A 1 -7.05 15.27 -5.38
C MET A 1 -5.94 15.50 -6.37
N ASP A 2 -4.88 16.11 -5.87
CA ASP A 2 -3.71 16.54 -6.63
C ASP A 2 -3.01 15.32 -7.26
N ASP A 3 -2.46 15.46 -8.47
CA ASP A 3 -1.66 14.41 -9.13
C ASP A 3 -0.28 14.25 -8.44
N SER A 4 -0.16 14.65 -7.18
CA SER A 4 1.07 14.80 -6.42
C SER A 4 1.83 13.49 -6.19
N LEU A 5 1.11 12.37 -6.03
CA LEU A 5 1.72 11.04 -5.92
C LEU A 5 2.27 10.51 -7.27
N PHE A 6 2.04 11.20 -8.38
CA PHE A 6 2.57 10.81 -9.69
C PHE A 6 4.08 10.55 -9.65
N TRP A 7 4.83 11.41 -8.96
CA TRP A 7 6.29 11.32 -8.85
C TRP A 7 6.79 10.16 -7.97
N ARG A 8 5.88 9.49 -7.25
CA ARG A 8 6.17 8.32 -6.43
C ARG A 8 5.95 7.01 -7.17
N VAL A 9 5.32 7.03 -8.33
CA VAL A 9 5.05 5.85 -9.15
C VAL A 9 6.00 5.84 -10.35
N HIS A 10 6.64 4.70 -10.58
CA HIS A 10 7.57 4.49 -11.67
C HIS A 10 7.17 3.24 -12.46
N VAL A 11 7.58 3.17 -13.72
CA VAL A 11 7.39 1.96 -14.54
C VAL A 11 8.75 1.50 -15.05
N SER A 12 9.11 0.23 -14.91
CA SER A 12 10.32 -0.33 -15.51
C SER A 12 10.23 -0.23 -17.04
N PRO A 13 11.34 0.07 -17.76
CA PRO A 13 11.30 0.28 -19.22
C PRO A 13 10.66 -0.87 -19.98
N ASP A 14 10.98 -2.10 -19.56
CA ASP A 14 10.54 -3.33 -20.22
C ASP A 14 9.27 -3.92 -19.59
N ALA A 15 8.61 -3.20 -18.67
CA ALA A 15 7.45 -3.73 -17.94
C ALA A 15 6.36 -4.22 -18.91
N LEU A 16 6.01 -3.40 -19.90
CA LEU A 16 5.02 -3.74 -20.92
C LEU A 16 5.55 -4.76 -21.92
N ALA A 17 6.76 -4.56 -22.44
CA ALA A 17 7.36 -5.44 -23.45
C ALA A 17 7.51 -6.88 -22.97
N ARG A 18 7.68 -7.08 -21.66
CA ARG A 18 7.80 -8.40 -21.03
C ARG A 18 6.50 -8.92 -20.42
N SER A 19 5.40 -8.17 -20.51
CA SER A 19 4.10 -8.61 -20.02
C SER A 19 3.37 -9.46 -21.06
N PRO A 20 2.46 -10.36 -20.64
CA PRO A 20 1.59 -11.10 -21.55
C PRO A 20 0.76 -10.17 -22.46
N GLY A 21 0.38 -10.67 -23.65
CA GLY A 21 -0.32 -9.87 -24.66
C GLY A 21 -1.62 -9.22 -24.19
N HIS A 22 -2.40 -9.90 -23.32
CA HIS A 22 -3.64 -9.33 -22.78
C HIS A 22 -3.40 -8.14 -21.84
N VAL A 23 -2.25 -8.11 -21.15
CA VAL A 23 -1.85 -6.98 -20.31
C VAL A 23 -1.47 -5.78 -21.18
N GLY A 24 -0.76 -6.01 -22.29
CA GLY A 24 -0.47 -4.97 -23.28
C GLY A 24 -1.73 -4.41 -23.96
N ALA A 25 -2.73 -5.25 -24.23
CA ALA A 25 -4.02 -4.81 -24.75
C ALA A 25 -4.80 -3.94 -23.74
N ARG A 26 -4.67 -4.21 -22.43
CA ARG A 26 -5.30 -3.42 -21.36
C ARG A 26 -4.58 -2.11 -21.08
N PHE A 27 -3.24 -2.12 -21.10
CA PHE A 27 -2.41 -0.97 -20.78
C PHE A 27 -1.57 -0.57 -22.00
N ALA A 28 -2.12 0.30 -22.84
CA ALA A 28 -1.46 0.75 -24.07
C ALA A 28 -0.09 1.43 -23.84
N THR A 29 0.14 2.01 -22.66
CA THR A 29 1.39 2.70 -22.31
C THR A 29 1.70 2.56 -20.81
N GLY A 30 2.96 2.79 -20.44
CA GLY A 30 3.35 2.84 -19.01
C GLY A 30 2.57 3.90 -18.24
N MET A 31 2.27 5.02 -18.89
CA MET A 31 1.40 6.08 -18.33
C MET A 31 0.01 5.56 -17.97
N ALA A 32 -0.58 4.67 -18.77
CA ALA A 32 -1.87 4.06 -18.46
C ALA A 32 -1.81 3.19 -17.19
N ALA A 33 -0.73 2.42 -17.02
CA ALA A 33 -0.50 1.63 -15.81
C ALA A 33 -0.27 2.52 -14.56
N MET A 34 0.47 3.62 -14.72
CA MET A 34 0.65 4.61 -13.64
C MET A 34 -0.68 5.22 -13.21
N ARG A 35 -1.51 5.69 -14.16
CA ARG A 35 -2.83 6.26 -13.87
C ARG A 35 -3.77 5.25 -13.21
N ALA A 36 -3.75 4.00 -13.66
CA ALA A 36 -4.52 2.92 -13.02
C ALA A 36 -4.06 2.69 -11.57
N THR A 37 -2.75 2.73 -11.31
CA THR A 37 -2.20 2.64 -9.95
C THR A 37 -2.65 3.83 -9.09
N GLN A 38 -2.55 5.06 -9.62
CA GLN A 38 -2.99 6.25 -8.91
C GLN A 38 -4.49 6.20 -8.57
N ALA A 39 -5.32 5.62 -9.45
CA ALA A 39 -6.74 5.45 -9.18
C ALA A 39 -7.00 4.64 -7.90
N TYR A 40 -6.19 3.62 -7.62
CA TYR A 40 -6.27 2.84 -6.38
C TYR A 40 -5.81 3.61 -5.15
N LEU A 41 -4.92 4.60 -5.30
CA LEU A 41 -4.42 5.41 -4.18
C LEU A 41 -5.37 6.54 -3.80
N ARG A 42 -6.41 6.80 -4.59
CA ARG A 42 -7.37 7.89 -4.33
C ARG A 42 -8.05 7.84 -2.96
N PRO A 43 -8.36 6.68 -2.36
CA PRO A 43 -8.96 6.64 -1.03
C PRO A 43 -8.05 7.12 0.10
N LEU A 44 -6.74 7.33 -0.13
CA LEU A 44 -5.82 7.77 0.91
C LEU A 44 -6.20 9.16 1.44
N PRO A 45 -6.20 9.38 2.76
CA PRO A 45 -6.39 10.70 3.34
C PRO A 45 -5.28 11.69 2.92
N ASP A 46 -5.61 12.97 2.79
CA ASP A 46 -4.67 14.02 2.39
C ASP A 46 -3.51 14.12 3.39
N ALA A 47 -3.76 13.92 4.68
CA ALA A 47 -2.70 13.86 5.71
C ALA A 47 -1.66 12.77 5.44
N LEU A 48 -2.11 11.58 5.03
CA LEU A 48 -1.21 10.47 4.70
C LEU A 48 -0.47 10.76 3.38
N VAL A 49 -1.13 11.38 2.40
CA VAL A 49 -0.48 11.84 1.17
C VAL A 49 0.59 12.88 1.48
N ARG A 50 0.31 13.86 2.35
CA ARG A 50 1.30 14.87 2.78
C ARG A 50 2.49 14.23 3.48
N LEU A 51 2.26 13.30 4.42
CA LEU A 51 3.35 12.54 5.07
C LEU A 51 4.23 11.85 4.03
N TRP A 52 3.60 11.16 3.07
CA TRP A 52 4.33 10.44 2.03
C TRP A 52 5.16 11.41 1.18
N LEU A 53 4.58 12.54 0.76
CA LEU A 53 5.28 13.52 -0.06
C LEU A 53 6.39 14.27 0.66
N ALA A 54 6.28 14.47 1.97
CA ALA A 54 7.28 15.15 2.80
C ALA A 54 8.59 14.35 2.94
N ARG A 55 8.59 13.05 2.59
CA ARG A 55 9.75 12.17 2.73
C ARG A 55 10.32 11.83 1.36
N ASP A 56 11.64 11.83 1.20
CA ASP A 56 12.29 11.42 -0.07
C ASP A 56 12.27 9.91 -0.34
N ARG A 57 11.58 9.14 0.51
CA ARG A 57 11.39 7.68 0.40
C ARG A 57 9.96 7.29 0.04
N GLY A 58 9.74 6.00 -0.15
CA GLY A 58 8.44 5.44 -0.46
C GLY A 58 8.12 5.56 -1.94
N HIS A 59 8.50 4.54 -2.71
CA HIS A 59 8.25 4.51 -4.16
C HIS A 59 7.52 3.25 -4.57
N ILE A 60 6.64 3.38 -5.56
CA ILE A 60 6.01 2.25 -6.24
C ILE A 60 6.72 2.08 -7.58
N VAL A 61 7.19 0.86 -7.87
CA VAL A 61 7.78 0.53 -9.17
C VAL A 61 6.97 -0.60 -9.82
N ILE A 62 6.31 -0.25 -10.92
CA ILE A 62 5.58 -1.19 -11.78
C ILE A 62 6.60 -1.94 -12.64
N ASP A 63 6.75 -3.23 -12.41
CA ASP A 63 7.73 -4.11 -13.03
C ASP A 63 7.05 -5.28 -13.75
N ALA A 64 7.77 -5.99 -14.63
CA ALA A 64 7.25 -7.19 -15.27
C ALA A 64 7.32 -8.42 -14.36
N VAL A 65 8.30 -8.48 -13.45
CA VAL A 65 8.66 -9.71 -12.72
C VAL A 65 8.73 -9.49 -11.22
N ARG A 66 9.26 -8.36 -10.76
CA ARG A 66 9.49 -8.13 -9.33
C ARG A 66 8.17 -7.86 -8.60
N GLN A 67 8.07 -8.43 -7.41
CA GLN A 67 6.95 -8.25 -6.48
C GLN A 67 7.51 -8.13 -5.06
N GLY A 68 6.89 -7.28 -4.25
CA GLY A 68 7.16 -7.18 -2.82
C GLY A 68 7.68 -5.81 -2.39
N PHE A 69 7.50 -5.51 -1.12
CA PHE A 69 8.06 -4.32 -0.49
C PHE A 69 9.49 -4.59 -0.02
N ARG A 70 10.39 -3.65 -0.24
CA ARG A 70 11.76 -3.69 0.26
C ARG A 70 12.10 -2.38 0.97
N PRO A 71 12.29 -2.38 2.30
CA PRO A 71 12.78 -1.21 3.01
C PRO A 71 14.25 -0.91 2.65
N GLY A 72 14.64 0.34 2.76
CA GLY A 72 15.99 0.83 2.47
C GLY A 72 16.27 1.04 0.97
N MET A 73 17.55 1.15 0.62
CA MET A 73 17.98 1.59 -0.71
C MET A 73 17.86 0.49 -1.78
N SER A 74 17.22 0.83 -2.90
CA SER A 74 17.10 0.03 -4.11
C SER A 74 17.61 0.78 -5.34
N ALA A 75 18.27 0.08 -6.25
CA ALA A 75 18.70 0.66 -7.53
C ALA A 75 17.56 0.59 -8.56
N PHE A 76 17.29 1.70 -9.25
CA PHE A 76 16.32 1.80 -10.33
C PHE A 76 16.77 2.81 -11.39
N ARG A 77 16.98 2.35 -12.63
CA ARG A 77 17.38 3.20 -13.78
C ARG A 77 18.56 4.15 -13.46
N GLY A 78 19.60 3.64 -12.80
CA GLY A 78 20.77 4.43 -12.42
C GLY A 78 20.55 5.40 -11.25
N ARG A 79 19.34 5.44 -10.67
CA ARG A 79 19.02 6.19 -9.46
C ARG A 79 18.96 5.25 -8.25
N ARG A 80 19.12 5.81 -7.06
CA ARG A 80 18.82 5.12 -5.80
C ARG A 80 17.47 5.61 -5.29
N LEU A 81 16.56 4.68 -5.04
CA LEU A 81 15.23 4.91 -4.45
C LEU A 81 15.20 4.26 -3.08
N GLU A 82 14.57 4.87 -2.09
CA GLU A 82 14.45 4.33 -0.74
C GLU A 82 13.01 3.84 -0.49
N ASP A 83 12.86 2.72 0.21
CA ASP A 83 11.58 2.09 0.57
C ASP A 83 10.69 1.82 -0.65
N VAL A 84 10.95 0.73 -1.36
CA VAL A 84 10.34 0.46 -2.68
C VAL A 84 9.33 -0.69 -2.63
N ALA A 85 8.10 -0.40 -3.00
CA ALA A 85 7.08 -1.38 -3.36
C ALA A 85 7.22 -1.76 -4.84
N TRP A 86 7.79 -2.93 -5.11
CA TRP A 86 7.81 -3.52 -6.44
C TRP A 86 6.49 -4.23 -6.69
N VAL A 87 5.82 -3.89 -7.79
CA VAL A 87 4.50 -4.41 -8.13
C VAL A 87 4.48 -4.91 -9.57
N ARG A 88 3.93 -6.11 -9.80
CA ARG A 88 3.89 -6.72 -11.14
C ARG A 88 2.74 -6.15 -11.96
N LEU A 89 3.05 -5.70 -13.18
CA LEU A 89 2.05 -5.17 -14.12
C LEU A 89 0.96 -6.21 -14.47
N THR A 90 1.28 -7.50 -14.48
CA THR A 90 0.30 -8.55 -14.74
C THR A 90 -0.78 -8.62 -13.66
N LEU A 91 -0.39 -8.48 -12.39
CA LEU A 91 -1.32 -8.47 -11.26
C LEU A 91 -2.25 -7.26 -11.31
N LEU A 92 -1.79 -6.12 -11.81
CA LEU A 92 -2.65 -4.94 -11.99
C LEU A 92 -3.86 -5.24 -12.92
N ALA A 93 -3.70 -6.17 -13.87
CA ALA A 93 -4.77 -6.58 -14.76
C ALA A 93 -5.67 -7.70 -14.16
N GLU A 94 -5.07 -8.59 -13.36
CA GLU A 94 -5.65 -9.88 -13.01
C GLU A 94 -6.11 -9.97 -11.55
N ASP A 95 -5.31 -9.43 -10.63
CA ASP A 95 -5.53 -9.50 -9.18
C ASP A 95 -5.05 -8.20 -8.52
N PRO A 96 -5.91 -7.16 -8.48
CA PRO A 96 -5.55 -5.88 -7.89
C PRO A 96 -5.20 -5.92 -6.41
N ILE A 97 -5.70 -6.91 -5.65
CA ILE A 97 -5.36 -7.07 -4.24
C ILE A 97 -3.91 -7.52 -4.14
N ALA A 98 -3.54 -8.59 -4.84
CA ALA A 98 -2.16 -9.06 -4.87
C ALA A 98 -1.20 -7.99 -5.42
N TYR A 99 -1.65 -7.22 -6.42
CA TYR A 99 -0.91 -6.06 -6.94
C TYR A 99 -0.61 -5.03 -5.85
N LEU A 100 -1.59 -4.71 -4.99
CA LEU A 100 -1.49 -3.67 -3.97
C LEU A 100 -0.90 -4.15 -2.64
N THR A 101 -0.75 -5.45 -2.37
CA THR A 101 -0.16 -5.93 -1.11
C THR A 101 1.22 -5.32 -0.80
N PRO A 102 2.17 -5.22 -1.75
CA PRO A 102 3.42 -4.48 -1.52
C PRO A 102 3.22 -2.99 -1.22
N VAL A 103 2.18 -2.38 -1.79
CA VAL A 103 1.83 -0.97 -1.54
C VAL A 103 1.26 -0.83 -0.12
N GLY A 104 0.44 -1.78 0.34
CA GLY A 104 -0.03 -1.84 1.71
C GLY A 104 1.10 -1.96 2.72
N ALA A 105 2.10 -2.81 2.43
CA ALA A 105 3.30 -2.92 3.25
C ALA A 105 4.13 -1.62 3.27
N LEU A 106 4.26 -0.95 2.12
CA LEU A 106 4.88 0.38 2.05
C LEU A 106 4.12 1.41 2.90
N ILE A 107 2.78 1.46 2.82
CA ILE A 107 1.98 2.39 3.62
C ILE A 107 2.14 2.10 5.11
N ALA A 108 2.07 0.82 5.52
CA ALA A 108 2.32 0.41 6.89
C ALA A 108 3.72 0.86 7.37
N HIS A 109 4.75 0.67 6.54
CA HIS A 109 6.09 1.15 6.85
C HIS A 109 6.16 2.67 6.99
N LEU A 110 5.52 3.43 6.09
CA LEU A 110 5.54 4.89 6.11
C LEU A 110 4.88 5.46 7.37
N ILE A 111 3.80 4.86 7.85
CA ILE A 111 3.17 5.26 9.12
C ILE A 111 3.92 4.74 10.36
N GLY A 112 5.05 4.05 10.15
CA GLY A 112 5.90 3.49 11.20
C GLY A 112 5.23 2.31 11.92
N TRP A 113 4.45 1.51 11.20
CA TRP A 113 4.04 0.20 11.71
C TRP A 113 5.28 -0.65 12.02
N GLY A 114 5.27 -1.33 13.18
CA GLY A 114 6.43 -2.06 13.70
C GLY A 114 7.33 -1.24 14.64
N GLU A 115 7.17 0.09 14.68
CA GLU A 115 7.76 0.93 15.74
C GLU A 115 6.96 0.79 17.04
N SER A 116 7.55 1.17 18.18
CA SER A 116 6.91 1.04 19.49
C SER A 116 5.59 1.82 19.55
N PRO A 117 4.43 1.16 19.74
CA PRO A 117 3.16 1.86 19.90
C PRO A 117 3.12 2.72 21.17
N GLU A 118 4.00 2.46 22.14
CA GLU A 118 4.05 3.21 23.40
C GLU A 118 4.45 4.66 23.20
N GLU A 119 5.36 4.89 22.25
CA GLU A 119 5.88 6.21 21.89
C GLU A 119 4.88 7.04 21.08
N LYS A 120 3.90 6.38 20.43
CA LYS A 120 2.89 7.02 19.57
C LYS A 120 1.56 7.31 20.28
N GLY A 121 1.44 6.99 21.57
CA GLY A 121 0.26 7.31 22.37
C GLY A 121 -0.90 6.33 22.25
N GLN A 122 -2.01 6.65 22.92
CA GLN A 122 -3.14 5.74 23.10
C GLN A 122 -3.87 5.35 21.81
N PRO A 123 -4.16 6.28 20.87
CA PRO A 123 -4.85 5.94 19.63
C PRO A 123 -4.11 4.90 18.78
N TRP A 124 -2.78 5.01 18.73
CA TRP A 124 -1.91 4.04 18.06
C TRP A 124 -1.90 2.67 18.73
N ARG A 125 -1.89 2.63 20.08
CA ARG A 125 -2.03 1.36 20.82
C ARG A 125 -3.35 0.68 20.53
N ASP A 126 -4.44 1.43 20.46
CA ASP A 126 -5.77 0.88 20.17
C ASP A 126 -5.87 0.38 18.73
N PHE A 127 -5.30 1.11 17.77
CA PHE A 127 -5.17 0.64 16.38
C PHE A 127 -4.38 -0.67 16.30
N ALA A 128 -3.17 -0.72 16.87
CA ALA A 128 -2.31 -1.91 16.84
C ALA A 128 -2.97 -3.12 17.52
N ARG A 129 -3.64 -2.90 18.66
CA ARG A 129 -4.43 -3.94 19.34
C ARG A 129 -5.59 -4.43 18.48
N GLY A 130 -6.29 -3.53 17.79
CA GLY A 130 -7.39 -3.86 16.88
C GLY A 130 -6.93 -4.74 15.72
N VAL A 131 -5.78 -4.43 15.11
CA VAL A 131 -5.17 -5.24 14.05
C VAL A 131 -4.79 -6.63 14.57
N ARG A 132 -4.03 -6.70 15.68
CA ARG A 132 -3.58 -7.98 16.28
C ARG A 132 -4.75 -8.88 16.67
N SER A 133 -5.78 -8.32 17.33
CA SER A 133 -6.97 -9.08 17.72
C SER A 133 -7.75 -9.61 16.51
N SER A 134 -7.72 -8.92 15.38
CA SER A 134 -8.36 -9.39 14.14
C SER A 134 -7.51 -10.44 13.42
N PHE A 135 -6.17 -10.31 13.48
CA PHE A 135 -5.25 -11.34 13.00
C PHE A 135 -5.37 -12.65 13.79
N GLU A 136 -5.37 -12.58 15.12
CA GLU A 136 -5.51 -13.73 16.03
C GLU A 136 -6.84 -14.47 15.87
N ALA A 137 -7.88 -13.79 15.39
CA ALA A 137 -9.17 -14.39 15.07
C ALA A 137 -9.15 -15.19 13.74
N GLY A 138 -8.03 -15.23 13.02
CA GLY A 138 -7.84 -16.07 11.84
C GLY A 138 -8.39 -15.48 10.53
N TYR A 139 -8.63 -14.16 10.48
CA TYR A 139 -9.19 -13.50 9.28
C TYR A 139 -8.18 -13.31 8.13
N GLY A 140 -6.96 -13.83 8.22
CA GLY A 140 -5.98 -13.78 7.13
C GLY A 140 -6.44 -14.61 5.93
N ARG A 141 -6.39 -14.04 4.72
CA ARG A 141 -6.85 -14.73 3.50
C ARG A 141 -5.71 -15.49 2.83
N SER A 142 -4.58 -14.83 2.58
CA SER A 142 -3.39 -15.51 2.07
C SER A 142 -2.65 -16.25 3.17
N ASP A 143 -1.83 -17.24 2.78
CA ASP A 143 -0.99 -17.97 3.73
C ASP A 143 -0.03 -17.03 4.49
N ALA A 144 0.47 -15.99 3.81
CA ALA A 144 1.27 -14.95 4.45
C ALA A 144 0.46 -14.17 5.50
N ALA A 145 -0.74 -13.70 5.15
CA ALA A 145 -1.62 -12.97 6.08
C ALA A 145 -2.16 -13.83 7.23
N ARG A 146 -2.10 -15.16 7.13
CA ARG A 146 -2.42 -16.09 8.23
C ARG A 146 -1.23 -16.35 9.15
N ALA A 147 -0.02 -16.25 8.62
CA ALA A 147 1.21 -16.55 9.35
C ALA A 147 1.83 -15.32 10.03
N ASP A 148 1.56 -14.12 9.50
CA ASP A 148 2.24 -12.89 9.92
C ASP A 148 1.28 -11.70 9.98
N VAL A 149 1.33 -10.97 11.10
CA VAL A 149 0.48 -9.79 11.35
C VAL A 149 0.85 -8.60 10.45
N ASP A 150 2.11 -8.50 10.03
CA ASP A 150 2.55 -7.43 9.14
C ASP A 150 2.00 -7.66 7.72
N ALA A 151 2.14 -8.91 7.23
CA ALA A 151 1.50 -9.34 5.99
C ALA A 151 -0.03 -9.19 6.04
N TYR A 152 -0.65 -9.48 7.18
CA TYR A 152 -2.10 -9.30 7.39
C TYR A 152 -2.53 -7.84 7.24
N LEU A 153 -1.83 -6.90 7.89
CA LEU A 153 -2.14 -5.49 7.77
C LEU A 153 -1.92 -4.99 6.34
N ALA A 154 -0.81 -5.39 5.72
CA ALA A 154 -0.50 -5.03 4.33
C ALA A 154 -1.59 -5.50 3.35
N GLU A 155 -2.04 -6.75 3.47
CA GLU A 155 -3.15 -7.30 2.68
C GLU A 155 -4.46 -6.57 2.98
N GLY A 156 -4.76 -6.26 4.25
CA GLY A 156 -5.95 -5.48 4.63
C GLY A 156 -6.00 -4.09 4.01
N ILE A 157 -4.86 -3.38 3.98
CA ILE A 157 -4.74 -2.07 3.32
C ILE A 157 -4.96 -2.23 1.80
N ALA A 158 -4.34 -3.24 1.18
CA ALA A 158 -4.52 -3.53 -0.24
C ALA A 158 -5.99 -3.80 -0.61
N TRP A 159 -6.69 -4.58 0.20
CA TRP A 159 -8.13 -4.80 0.09
C TRP A 159 -8.93 -3.51 0.23
N TYR A 160 -8.60 -2.65 1.20
CA TYR A 160 -9.31 -1.38 1.39
C TYR A 160 -9.19 -0.48 0.15
N LEU A 161 -8.02 -0.47 -0.50
CA LEU A 161 -7.76 0.29 -1.71
C LEU A 161 -8.41 -0.33 -2.97
N ALA A 162 -8.38 -1.66 -3.10
CA ALA A 162 -8.88 -2.38 -4.28
C ALA A 162 -10.39 -2.61 -4.28
N ASP A 163 -10.90 -3.17 -3.18
CA ASP A 163 -12.27 -3.64 -3.01
C ASP A 163 -12.69 -3.57 -1.54
N ARG A 164 -12.94 -2.34 -1.08
CA ARG A 164 -13.41 -2.10 0.29
C ARG A 164 -14.71 -2.84 0.62
N ARG A 165 -15.59 -3.08 -0.37
CA ARG A 165 -16.86 -3.79 -0.13
C ARG A 165 -16.59 -5.25 0.16
N GLY A 166 -15.74 -5.89 -0.64
CA GLY A 166 -15.29 -7.25 -0.38
C GLY A 166 -14.56 -7.38 0.95
N LEU A 167 -13.74 -6.39 1.34
CA LEU A 167 -13.14 -6.37 2.68
C LEU A 167 -14.19 -6.34 3.79
N ASN A 168 -15.24 -5.53 3.64
CA ASN A 168 -16.31 -5.46 4.62
C ASN A 168 -17.10 -6.78 4.73
N VAL A 169 -17.18 -7.57 3.66
CA VAL A 169 -17.82 -8.90 3.68
C VAL A 169 -16.92 -9.91 4.38
N GLU A 170 -15.66 -10.00 3.98
CA GLU A 170 -14.70 -11.01 4.47
C GLU A 170 -14.22 -10.71 5.91
N ASN A 171 -14.01 -9.43 6.21
CA ASN A 171 -13.46 -8.95 7.47
C ASN A 171 -14.02 -7.56 7.83
N PRO A 172 -15.30 -7.47 8.26
CA PRO A 172 -15.94 -6.21 8.62
C PRO A 172 -15.24 -5.49 9.78
N ARG A 173 -14.53 -6.21 10.65
CA ARG A 173 -13.82 -5.62 11.78
C ARG A 173 -12.62 -4.82 11.30
N LEU A 174 -11.81 -5.40 10.42
CA LEU A 174 -10.65 -4.70 9.85
C LEU A 174 -11.08 -3.54 8.94
N GLU A 175 -12.14 -3.69 8.14
CA GLU A 175 -12.67 -2.55 7.36
C GLU A 175 -13.02 -1.36 8.26
N LYS A 176 -13.80 -1.62 9.32
CA LYS A 176 -14.24 -0.57 10.25
C LYS A 176 -13.05 0.07 10.95
N LEU A 177 -12.06 -0.73 11.35
CA LEU A 177 -10.84 -0.25 11.99
C LEU A 177 -10.07 0.68 11.03
N LEU A 178 -9.74 0.22 9.84
CA LEU A 178 -9.01 1.00 8.82
C LEU A 178 -9.74 2.29 8.46
N ARG A 179 -11.07 2.23 8.33
CA ARG A 179 -11.91 3.39 8.07
C ARG A 179 -11.94 4.40 9.21
N ALA A 180 -11.88 3.93 10.46
CA ALA A 180 -11.89 4.80 11.63
C ALA A 180 -10.51 5.38 11.96
N THR A 181 -9.44 4.80 11.41
CA THR A 181 -8.05 5.20 11.66
C THR A 181 -7.34 5.67 10.38
N LEU A 182 -6.57 4.78 9.73
CA LEU A 182 -5.66 5.10 8.64
C LEU A 182 -6.33 5.76 7.42
N PHE A 183 -7.61 5.48 7.20
CA PHE A 183 -8.40 6.05 6.10
C PHE A 183 -9.41 7.11 6.59
N ASN A 184 -9.26 7.58 7.82
CA ASN A 184 -9.98 8.72 8.37
C ASN A 184 -9.08 9.96 8.34
N GLU A 185 -9.53 11.04 7.68
CA GLU A 185 -8.74 12.27 7.59
C GLU A 185 -8.44 12.88 8.97
N ALA A 186 -9.43 12.96 9.86
CA ALA A 186 -9.24 13.57 11.18
C ALA A 186 -8.26 12.77 12.05
N TRP A 187 -8.37 11.44 12.05
CA TRP A 187 -7.40 10.58 12.72
C TRP A 187 -6.01 10.72 12.10
N SER A 188 -5.91 10.70 10.77
CA SER A 188 -4.62 10.79 10.08
C SER A 188 -3.92 12.12 10.34
N GLN A 189 -4.66 13.24 10.33
CA GLN A 189 -4.12 14.56 10.69
C GLN A 189 -3.58 14.58 12.13
N ASN A 190 -4.33 13.98 13.05
CA ASN A 190 -4.00 14.00 14.48
C ASN A 190 -2.96 12.97 14.90
N GLU A 191 -2.69 11.93 14.12
CA GLU A 191 -1.86 10.80 14.59
C GLU A 191 -0.66 10.50 13.69
N ILE A 192 -0.63 11.04 12.46
CA ILE A 192 0.41 10.77 11.48
C ILE A 192 1.28 12.02 11.22
N CYS A 193 0.73 13.23 11.33
CA CYS A 193 1.42 14.48 10.99
C CYS A 193 2.37 15.04 12.08
N TRP A 194 2.78 14.26 13.09
CA TRP A 194 3.69 14.71 14.15
C TRP A 194 5.18 14.67 13.79
N PHE A 195 5.54 14.09 12.65
CA PHE A 195 6.93 13.93 12.24
C PHE A 195 7.39 15.11 11.37
N ASP A 196 7.56 16.26 12.00
CA ASP A 196 8.39 17.38 11.50
C ASP A 196 9.72 17.42 12.25
#